data_AF-C8Z9H0-F1
#
_entry.id   AF-C8Z9H0-F1
#
_cell.length_a   1.000
_cell.length_b   1.000
_cell.length_c   1.000
_cell.angle_alpha   90.00
_cell.angle_beta   90.00
_cell.angle_gamma   90.00
#
_symmetry.space_group_name_H-M   'P 1'
#
loop_
_entity.id
_entity.type
_entity.pdbx_description
1 polymer ?
#
loop_
_entity_poly.entity_id
_entity_poly.type
_entity_poly.pdbx_seq_one_letter_code
_entity_poly.pdbx_strand_id
1 'polypeptide(L)'
;MVEENSRVLIVLPYTPPSATLQRIIGQTIPFLRECQSQLDIVIVPEFKTSFQLDSALGKMYSITRDVLLGYGMINSGINIIFNNTHFVESNLQWKVVLLPQESTFETWKLELGQGQYHSIEHYALHDNIMEEIEGPKDANKFHVTALGGTFDHIHDGHKILLSVSTFITSQRLICGITCDELLQNKKYKELIEPYDTRCRHVHQFIKLLKPDLSVELVPLRDVCGPTGKVPEIECLVVSRETVSGAETVNKTRIEKGMSPLAVHVVNVLGGREEDGWSEKLSSTEIRRLLKSSASPTCTPQNPCI
;
A
#
# COMPACT_ATOMS: atom_id res chain seq x y z
N MET A 1 16.01 11.15 -23.04
CA MET A 1 16.16 11.01 -21.58
C MET A 1 14.75 10.98 -21.03
N VAL A 2 14.29 9.82 -20.61
CA VAL A 2 12.96 9.66 -20.02
C VAL A 2 13.06 10.32 -18.65
N GLU A 3 12.31 11.40 -18.41
CA GLU A 3 12.23 12.00 -17.08
C GLU A 3 11.90 10.90 -16.07
N GLU A 4 12.79 10.71 -15.09
CA GLU A 4 12.59 9.76 -14.01
C GLU A 4 11.23 10.03 -13.35
N ASN A 5 10.45 8.97 -13.12
CA ASN A 5 9.10 8.98 -12.56
C ASN A 5 8.81 10.21 -11.68
N SER A 6 7.99 11.14 -12.17
CA SER A 6 7.67 12.40 -11.48
C SER A 6 6.89 12.10 -10.20
N ARG A 7 7.49 12.29 -9.02
CA ARG A 7 6.80 12.08 -7.74
C ARG A 7 6.34 13.39 -7.13
N VAL A 8 5.19 13.38 -6.49
CA VAL A 8 4.69 14.48 -5.66
C VAL A 8 4.58 13.97 -4.22
N LEU A 9 5.14 14.71 -3.27
CA LEU A 9 5.03 14.42 -1.85
C LEU A 9 4.04 15.37 -1.19
N ILE A 10 3.14 14.84 -0.36
CA ILE A 10 2.33 15.64 0.58
C ILE A 10 2.77 15.28 1.99
N VAL A 11 3.06 16.29 2.82
CA VAL A 11 3.33 16.10 4.25
C VAL A 11 2.08 16.47 5.03
N LEU A 12 1.45 15.50 5.69
CA LEU A 12 0.23 15.69 6.48
C LEU A 12 0.54 15.67 7.98
N PRO A 13 0.20 16.72 8.74
CA PRO A 13 0.47 16.79 10.17
C PRO A 13 -0.56 16.06 11.04
N TYR A 14 -1.60 15.51 10.43
CA TYR A 14 -2.62 14.61 11.02
C TYR A 14 -3.36 13.92 9.89
N THR A 15 -4.27 12.99 10.21
CA THR A 15 -5.20 12.42 9.22
C THR A 15 -6.38 13.39 9.04
N PRO A 16 -6.45 14.16 7.94
CA PRO A 16 -7.43 15.23 7.83
C PRO A 16 -8.85 14.72 7.53
N PRO A 17 -9.90 15.50 7.85
CA PRO A 17 -11.26 15.22 7.40
C PRO A 17 -11.35 15.10 5.88
N SER A 18 -12.35 14.37 5.38
CA SER A 18 -12.44 14.02 3.95
C SER A 18 -12.42 15.22 3.01
N ALA A 19 -13.17 16.28 3.31
CA ALA A 19 -13.21 17.48 2.47
C ALA A 19 -11.83 18.20 2.42
N THR A 20 -11.14 18.25 3.56
CA THR A 20 -9.79 18.82 3.65
C THR A 20 -8.80 17.97 2.85
N LEU A 21 -8.84 16.64 2.99
CA LEU A 21 -7.99 15.74 2.21
C LEU A 21 -8.23 15.92 0.70
N GLN A 22 -9.49 15.90 0.26
CA GLN A 22 -9.86 16.07 -1.15
C GLN A 22 -9.27 17.34 -1.76
N ARG A 23 -9.36 18.47 -1.03
CA ARG A 23 -8.79 19.75 -1.46
C ARG A 23 -7.27 19.67 -1.59
N ILE A 24 -6.58 19.08 -0.61
CA ILE A 24 -5.11 18.93 -0.64
C ILE A 24 -4.68 18.04 -1.81
N ILE A 25 -5.32 16.87 -2.00
CA ILE A 25 -5.04 16.01 -3.16
C ILE A 25 -5.30 16.75 -4.47
N GLY A 26 -6.38 17.52 -4.56
CA GLY A 26 -6.72 18.33 -5.74
C GLY A 26 -5.62 19.30 -6.17
N GLN A 27 -4.86 19.86 -5.21
CA GLN A 27 -3.73 20.75 -5.49
C GLN A 27 -2.55 20.03 -6.15
N THR A 28 -2.45 18.70 -6.02
CA THR A 28 -1.39 17.91 -6.66
C THR A 28 -1.65 17.60 -8.12
N ILE A 29 -2.89 17.72 -8.59
CA ILE A 29 -3.33 17.29 -9.92
C ILE A 29 -2.51 17.94 -11.05
N PRO A 30 -2.23 19.26 -11.05
CA PRO A 30 -1.41 19.87 -12.10
C PRO A 30 -0.02 19.24 -12.21
N PHE A 31 0.57 18.83 -11.08
CA PHE A 31 1.90 18.21 -11.03
C PHE A 31 1.88 16.73 -11.40
N LEU A 32 0.81 16.02 -11.02
CA LEU A 32 0.66 14.59 -11.32
C LEU A 32 0.26 14.28 -12.76
N ARG A 33 -0.21 15.27 -13.54
CA ARG A 33 -0.66 15.07 -14.94
C ARG A 33 0.44 14.63 -15.90
N GLU A 34 1.70 14.77 -15.51
CA GLU A 34 2.83 14.21 -16.23
C GLU A 34 2.76 12.67 -16.18
N CYS A 35 2.91 12.01 -17.33
CA CYS A 35 2.69 10.56 -17.43
C CYS A 35 3.57 9.78 -16.43
N GLN A 36 2.98 8.78 -15.76
CA GLN A 36 3.61 7.91 -14.75
C GLN A 36 3.93 8.54 -13.39
N SER A 37 3.31 9.68 -13.06
CA SER A 37 3.53 10.32 -11.77
C SER A 37 2.99 9.50 -10.59
N GLN A 38 3.72 9.55 -9.46
CA GLN A 38 3.37 8.87 -8.21
C GLN A 38 3.13 9.88 -7.10
N LEU A 39 2.06 9.67 -6.35
CA LEU A 39 1.72 10.48 -5.17
C LEU A 39 2.19 9.75 -3.91
N ASP A 40 3.11 10.37 -3.19
CA ASP A 40 3.52 9.95 -1.86
C ASP A 40 2.87 10.87 -0.82
N ILE A 41 2.35 10.30 0.25
CA ILE A 41 1.74 11.03 1.36
C ILE A 41 2.42 10.57 2.63
N VAL A 42 3.08 11.47 3.36
CA VAL A 42 3.66 11.20 4.68
C VAL A 42 2.70 11.69 5.75
N ILE A 43 2.29 10.80 6.65
CA ILE A 43 1.54 11.15 7.86
C ILE A 43 2.54 11.26 9.01
N VAL A 44 2.68 12.48 9.54
CA VAL A 44 3.73 12.79 10.53
C VAL A 44 3.43 12.22 11.91
N PRO A 45 2.20 12.31 12.46
CA PRO A 45 1.92 11.72 13.77
C PRO A 45 2.11 10.21 13.77
N GLU A 46 2.73 9.71 14.84
CA GLU A 46 2.95 8.28 15.01
C GLU A 46 1.62 7.56 15.27
N PHE A 47 1.33 6.54 14.46
CA PHE A 47 0.27 5.59 14.76
C PHE A 47 0.68 4.72 15.94
N LYS A 48 -0.20 4.64 16.93
CA LYS A 48 0.04 3.85 18.15
C LYS A 48 -0.56 2.46 18.05
N THR A 49 -1.64 2.30 17.29
CA THR A 49 -2.37 1.03 17.15
C THR A 49 -2.62 0.66 15.69
N SER A 50 -2.66 -0.64 15.40
CA SER A 50 -2.96 -1.14 14.06
C SER A 50 -4.38 -0.77 13.62
N PHE A 51 -5.31 -0.64 14.56
CA PHE A 51 -6.69 -0.23 14.31
C PHE A 51 -6.75 1.21 13.78
N GLN A 52 -6.02 2.13 14.41
CA GLN A 52 -5.90 3.51 13.93
C GLN A 52 -5.32 3.55 12.52
N LEU A 53 -4.23 2.79 12.31
CA LEU A 53 -3.53 2.74 11.04
C LEU A 53 -4.45 2.19 9.95
N ASP A 54 -5.09 1.04 10.17
CA ASP A 54 -6.01 0.39 9.24
C ASP A 54 -7.15 1.34 8.84
N SER A 55 -7.81 1.96 9.81
CA SER A 55 -8.89 2.92 9.56
C SER A 55 -8.44 4.17 8.80
N ALA A 56 -7.28 4.74 9.16
CA ALA A 56 -6.74 5.91 8.49
C ALA A 56 -6.34 5.60 7.04
N LEU A 57 -5.63 4.49 6.81
CA LEU A 57 -5.22 4.07 5.49
C LEU A 57 -6.43 3.79 4.58
N GLY A 58 -7.46 3.09 5.08
CA GLY A 58 -8.69 2.85 4.34
C GLY A 58 -9.33 4.16 3.85
N LYS A 59 -9.62 5.09 4.78
CA LYS A 59 -10.19 6.39 4.42
C LYS A 59 -9.31 7.15 3.42
N MET A 60 -8.02 7.23 3.69
CA MET A 60 -7.11 8.04 2.87
C MET A 60 -6.89 7.47 1.47
N TYR A 61 -6.67 6.17 1.32
CA TYR A 61 -6.56 5.55 0.00
C TYR A 61 -7.86 5.70 -0.79
N SER A 62 -9.03 5.51 -0.15
CA SER A 62 -10.34 5.65 -0.79
C SER A 62 -10.55 7.07 -1.31
N ILE A 63 -10.38 8.07 -0.45
CA ILE A 63 -10.55 9.49 -0.81
C ILE A 63 -9.55 9.92 -1.88
N THR A 64 -8.27 9.55 -1.73
CA THR A 64 -7.22 9.92 -2.68
C THR A 64 -7.51 9.29 -4.03
N ARG A 65 -7.88 8.01 -4.08
CA ARG A 65 -8.23 7.31 -5.30
C ARG A 65 -9.45 7.92 -5.99
N ASP A 66 -10.48 8.29 -5.25
CA ASP A 66 -11.68 8.95 -5.79
C ASP A 66 -11.35 10.28 -6.46
N VAL A 67 -10.50 11.11 -5.82
CA VAL A 67 -10.04 12.36 -6.43
C VAL A 67 -9.28 12.09 -7.73
N LEU A 68 -8.32 11.17 -7.72
CA LEU A 68 -7.51 10.84 -8.90
C LEU A 68 -8.38 10.29 -10.05
N LEU A 69 -9.33 9.40 -9.74
CA LEU A 69 -10.28 8.87 -10.73
C LEU A 69 -11.16 9.96 -11.33
N GLY A 70 -11.58 10.96 -10.54
CA GLY A 70 -12.32 12.13 -11.01
C GLY A 70 -11.58 12.94 -12.08
N TYR A 71 -10.25 12.86 -12.13
CA TYR A 71 -9.41 13.47 -13.15
C TYR A 71 -8.91 12.48 -14.23
N GLY A 72 -9.46 11.26 -14.28
CA GLY A 72 -9.07 10.23 -15.25
C GLY A 72 -7.71 9.57 -14.96
N MET A 73 -7.15 9.77 -13.76
CA MET A 73 -5.80 9.33 -13.37
C MET A 73 -5.82 7.92 -12.78
N ILE A 74 -6.26 6.95 -13.60
CA ILE A 74 -6.56 5.58 -13.16
C ILE A 74 -5.29 4.85 -12.68
N ASN A 75 -4.16 5.07 -13.36
CA ASN A 75 -2.91 4.35 -13.11
C ASN A 75 -1.94 5.09 -12.16
N SER A 76 -2.36 6.20 -11.55
CA SER A 76 -1.49 6.93 -10.61
C SER A 76 -1.22 6.09 -9.36
N GLY A 77 0.05 5.91 -9.04
CA GLY A 77 0.48 5.22 -7.84
C GLY A 77 0.25 6.11 -6.61
N ILE A 78 -0.31 5.54 -5.54
CA ILE A 78 -0.47 6.23 -4.24
C ILE A 78 0.36 5.47 -3.21
N ASN A 79 1.27 6.11 -2.50
CA ASN A 79 1.87 5.55 -1.29
C ASN A 79 1.50 6.42 -0.10
N ILE A 80 1.10 5.77 1.00
CA ILE A 80 0.91 6.44 2.28
C ILE A 80 1.98 5.89 3.24
N ILE A 81 2.88 6.78 3.64
CA ILE A 81 4.04 6.52 4.48
C ILE A 81 3.71 7.04 5.88
N PHE A 82 4.02 6.25 6.89
CA PHE A 82 3.71 6.53 8.29
C PHE A 82 4.84 6.01 9.17
N ASN A 83 5.03 6.60 10.34
CA ASN A 83 6.08 6.25 11.31
C ASN A 83 7.50 6.19 10.69
N ASN A 84 7.71 6.84 9.55
CA ASN A 84 8.99 6.98 8.87
C ASN A 84 9.11 8.42 8.37
N THR A 85 10.10 9.13 8.89
CA THR A 85 10.42 10.50 8.48
C THR A 85 11.85 10.65 7.96
N HIS A 86 12.60 9.55 7.87
CA HIS A 86 14.01 9.56 7.47
C HIS A 86 14.17 9.05 6.03
N PHE A 87 14.37 9.97 5.09
CA PHE A 87 14.47 9.68 3.65
C PHE A 87 15.86 9.94 3.07
N VAL A 88 16.81 10.44 3.86
CA VAL A 88 18.16 10.84 3.41
C VAL A 88 18.88 9.71 2.65
N GLU A 89 18.76 8.48 3.12
CA GLU A 89 19.41 7.31 2.52
C GLU A 89 18.58 6.66 1.39
N SER A 90 17.39 7.20 1.11
CA SER A 90 16.52 6.68 0.07
C SER A 90 16.87 7.24 -1.31
N ASN A 91 16.62 6.46 -2.36
CA ASN A 91 16.75 6.89 -3.75
C ASN A 91 15.49 7.66 -4.25
N LEU A 92 14.66 8.17 -3.34
CA LEU A 92 13.44 8.88 -3.71
C LEU A 92 13.75 10.30 -4.16
N GLN A 93 13.04 10.73 -5.20
CA GLN A 93 13.16 12.05 -5.81
C GLN A 93 11.76 12.61 -6.04
N TRP A 94 11.49 13.82 -5.55
CA TRP A 94 10.19 14.49 -5.65
C TRP A 94 10.27 15.74 -6.50
N LYS A 95 9.41 15.85 -7.50
CA LYS A 95 9.32 17.10 -8.27
C LYS A 95 8.78 18.22 -7.40
N VAL A 96 7.74 17.93 -6.64
CA VAL A 96 7.05 18.91 -5.79
C VAL A 96 6.81 18.30 -4.42
N VAL A 97 7.06 19.09 -3.37
CA VAL A 97 6.67 18.76 -2.01
C VAL A 97 5.65 19.78 -1.50
N LEU A 98 4.48 19.29 -1.08
CA LEU A 98 3.41 20.09 -0.49
C LEU A 98 3.55 20.06 1.04
N LEU A 99 3.81 21.23 1.63
CA LEU A 99 3.89 21.42 3.07
C LEU A 99 2.69 22.22 3.60
N PRO A 100 2.29 22.02 4.87
CA PRO A 100 1.42 22.99 5.54
C PRO A 100 1.98 24.41 5.43
N GLN A 101 1.10 25.41 5.31
CA GLN A 101 1.49 26.81 5.42
C GLN A 101 2.27 27.06 6.71
N GLU A 102 3.27 27.96 6.62
CA GLU A 102 4.12 28.36 7.76
C GLU A 102 4.91 27.20 8.41
N SER A 103 5.15 26.11 7.67
CA SER A 103 5.95 24.98 8.13
C SER A 103 7.13 24.67 7.22
N THR A 104 8.13 23.99 7.77
CA THR A 104 9.31 23.50 7.07
C THR A 104 9.49 22.00 7.31
N PHE A 105 10.50 21.40 6.69
CA PHE A 105 10.84 19.99 6.96
C PHE A 105 11.23 19.77 8.42
N GLU A 106 11.94 20.72 9.03
CA GLU A 106 12.34 20.67 10.43
C GLU A 106 11.13 20.70 11.37
N THR A 107 10.06 21.43 11.01
CA THR A 107 8.81 21.45 11.79
C THR A 107 8.27 20.03 12.00
N TRP A 108 8.41 19.18 10.99
CA TRP A 108 7.87 17.82 10.96
C TRP A 108 8.93 16.73 11.17
N LYS A 109 10.16 17.12 11.50
CA LYS A 109 11.32 16.21 11.64
C LYS A 109 11.51 15.31 10.41
N LEU A 110 11.23 15.87 9.23
CA LEU A 110 11.36 15.18 7.96
C LEU A 110 12.78 15.37 7.44
N GLU A 111 13.52 14.28 7.25
CA GLU A 111 14.92 14.33 6.84
C GLU A 111 15.05 13.92 5.38
N LEU A 112 15.27 14.92 4.51
CA LEU A 112 15.53 14.74 3.09
C LEU A 112 16.98 15.11 2.77
N GLY A 113 17.63 14.31 1.93
CA GLY A 113 18.93 14.60 1.36
C GLY A 113 18.89 15.77 0.38
N GLN A 114 20.05 16.41 0.17
CA GLN A 114 20.17 17.48 -0.82
C GLN A 114 19.79 16.98 -2.22
N GLY A 115 18.96 17.77 -2.91
CA GLY A 115 18.51 17.45 -4.27
C GLY A 115 17.38 16.43 -4.37
N GLN A 116 16.90 15.85 -3.25
CA GLN A 116 15.75 14.93 -3.27
C GLN A 116 14.41 15.61 -3.64
N TYR A 117 14.37 16.95 -3.75
CA TYR A 117 13.22 17.66 -4.24
C TYR A 117 13.57 18.84 -5.16
N HIS A 118 12.64 19.22 -6.05
CA HIS A 118 12.83 20.35 -6.97
C HIS A 118 12.11 21.64 -6.52
N SER A 119 10.84 21.57 -6.09
CA SER A 119 10.11 22.73 -5.56
C SER A 119 9.27 22.39 -4.33
N ILE A 120 8.92 23.43 -3.56
CA ILE A 120 8.04 23.37 -2.40
C ILE A 120 6.81 24.22 -2.69
N GLU A 121 5.64 23.65 -2.43
CA GLU A 121 4.35 24.33 -2.46
C GLU A 121 3.72 24.27 -1.07
N HIS A 122 2.84 25.23 -0.76
CA HIS A 122 2.17 25.25 0.54
C HIS A 122 0.66 25.12 0.41
N TYR A 123 0.05 24.45 1.38
CA TYR A 123 -1.40 24.30 1.46
C TYR A 123 -1.95 24.76 2.82
N ALA A 124 -3.15 25.32 2.79
CA ALA A 124 -3.81 25.82 3.99
C ALA A 124 -4.52 24.70 4.75
N LEU A 125 -4.24 24.58 6.04
CA LEU A 125 -4.98 23.71 6.96
C LEU A 125 -6.17 24.47 7.53
N HIS A 126 -7.32 23.82 7.51
CA HIS A 126 -8.52 24.29 8.20
C HIS A 126 -8.97 23.13 9.08
N ASP A 127 -9.32 23.44 10.32
CA ASP A 127 -9.78 22.50 11.35
C ASP A 127 -8.70 21.51 11.85
N ASN A 128 -8.17 21.78 13.05
CA ASN A 128 -7.37 20.82 13.82
C ASN A 128 -8.32 19.98 14.68
N ILE A 129 -8.83 18.89 14.12
CA ILE A 129 -9.52 17.87 14.90
C ILE A 129 -8.67 16.61 14.83
N MET A 130 -7.85 16.40 15.86
CA MET A 130 -7.23 15.11 16.10
C MET A 130 -8.14 14.33 17.05
N GLU A 131 -8.76 13.27 16.56
CA GLU A 131 -9.35 12.27 17.46
C GLU A 131 -8.21 11.36 17.95
N GLU A 132 -7.87 11.47 19.24
CA GLU A 132 -7.03 10.47 19.89
C GLU A 132 -7.85 9.19 20.08
N ILE A 133 -7.67 8.23 19.18
CA ILE A 133 -8.22 6.89 19.38
C ILE A 133 -7.33 6.18 20.40
N GLU A 134 -7.75 6.07 21.65
CA GLU A 134 -7.03 5.26 22.64
C GLU A 134 -7.15 3.77 22.32
N GLY A 135 -6.05 3.04 22.46
CA GLY A 135 -6.01 1.59 22.29
C GLY A 135 -4.66 1.00 22.68
N PRO A 136 -4.57 -0.33 22.81
CA PRO A 136 -3.31 -0.99 23.16
C PRO A 136 -2.29 -0.75 22.07
N LYS A 137 -1.10 -0.26 22.45
CA LYS A 137 0.01 -0.12 21.51
C LYS A 137 0.42 -1.50 21.00
N ASP A 138 0.33 -1.71 19.69
CA ASP A 138 0.70 -2.97 19.04
C ASP A 138 1.65 -2.79 17.83
N ALA A 139 2.18 -1.58 17.65
CA ALA A 139 3.35 -1.35 16.82
C ALA A 139 4.50 -2.27 17.29
N ASN A 140 5.17 -2.96 16.36
CA ASN A 140 6.30 -3.86 16.65
C ASN A 140 5.97 -4.98 17.67
N LYS A 141 4.70 -5.36 17.83
CA LYS A 141 4.25 -6.35 18.81
C LYS A 141 4.86 -7.75 18.60
N PHE A 142 5.11 -8.14 17.36
CA PHE A 142 5.57 -9.49 17.02
C PHE A 142 6.98 -9.44 16.39
N HIS A 143 7.87 -10.34 16.79
CA HIS A 143 9.21 -10.49 16.20
C HIS A 143 9.14 -10.96 14.77
N VAL A 144 8.38 -12.04 14.54
CA VAL A 144 8.22 -12.65 13.22
C VAL A 144 6.75 -12.77 12.90
N THR A 145 6.35 -12.14 11.80
CA THR A 145 5.00 -12.28 11.26
C THR A 145 5.04 -12.85 9.86
N ALA A 146 3.92 -13.39 9.42
CA ALA A 146 3.72 -13.86 8.06
C ALA A 146 2.43 -13.29 7.47
N LEU A 147 2.45 -13.05 6.16
CA LEU A 147 1.26 -12.84 5.35
C LEU A 147 1.39 -13.57 4.01
N GLY A 148 0.28 -13.79 3.33
CA GLY A 148 0.24 -14.42 2.02
C GLY A 148 -0.66 -13.67 1.06
N GLY A 149 -0.28 -13.61 -0.22
CA GLY A 149 -1.09 -12.99 -1.25
C GLY A 149 -0.51 -13.20 -2.65
N THR A 150 -1.31 -12.88 -3.67
CA THR A 150 -0.77 -12.83 -5.03
C THR A 150 0.02 -11.56 -5.26
N PHE A 151 -0.42 -10.42 -4.74
CA PHE A 151 0.22 -9.11 -4.95
C PHE A 151 0.43 -8.78 -6.44
N ASP A 152 -0.52 -9.22 -7.28
CA ASP A 152 -0.59 -8.88 -8.69
C ASP A 152 -1.07 -7.45 -8.85
N HIS A 153 -0.31 -6.62 -9.55
CA HIS A 153 -0.57 -5.20 -9.73
C HIS A 153 -0.93 -4.53 -8.40
N ILE A 154 0.07 -4.39 -7.50
CA ILE A 154 -0.14 -3.88 -6.13
C ILE A 154 -1.05 -2.65 -6.13
N HIS A 155 -2.29 -2.86 -5.69
CA HIS A 155 -3.32 -1.85 -5.53
C HIS A 155 -3.45 -1.46 -4.06
N ASP A 156 -4.30 -0.48 -3.82
CA ASP A 156 -4.46 0.16 -2.52
C ASP A 156 -4.79 -0.87 -1.42
N GLY A 157 -5.59 -1.90 -1.73
CA GLY A 157 -5.89 -2.98 -0.78
C GLY A 157 -4.67 -3.81 -0.36
N HIS A 158 -3.83 -4.22 -1.31
CA HIS A 158 -2.55 -4.88 -0.98
C HIS A 158 -1.64 -3.99 -0.12
N LYS A 159 -1.63 -2.68 -0.40
CA LYS A 159 -0.83 -1.71 0.37
C LYS A 159 -1.30 -1.63 1.82
N ILE A 160 -2.60 -1.63 2.08
CA ILE A 160 -3.14 -1.65 3.45
C ILE A 160 -2.71 -2.92 4.19
N LEU A 161 -2.84 -4.10 3.57
CA LEU A 161 -2.41 -5.37 4.16
C LEU A 161 -0.91 -5.35 4.53
N LEU A 162 -0.07 -4.91 3.59
CA LEU A 162 1.38 -4.82 3.76
C LEU A 162 1.76 -3.77 4.81
N SER A 163 1.07 -2.63 4.84
CA SER A 163 1.29 -1.56 5.83
C SER A 163 1.01 -2.04 7.25
N VAL A 164 -0.15 -2.66 7.50
CA VAL A 164 -0.51 -3.17 8.83
C VAL A 164 0.43 -4.30 9.24
N SER A 165 0.78 -5.20 8.31
CA SER A 165 1.75 -6.27 8.57
C SER A 165 3.12 -5.70 8.96
N THR A 166 3.60 -4.69 8.23
CA THR A 166 4.87 -4.00 8.51
C THR A 166 4.85 -3.32 9.87
N PHE A 167 3.73 -2.67 10.22
CA PHE A 167 3.55 -1.92 11.46
C PHE A 167 3.66 -2.80 12.71
N ILE A 168 3.04 -3.97 12.71
CA ILE A 168 3.04 -4.87 13.89
C ILE A 168 4.30 -5.73 14.01
N THR A 169 5.19 -5.70 13.00
CA THR A 169 6.37 -6.58 12.93
C THR A 169 7.63 -5.86 13.35
N SER A 170 8.35 -6.36 14.35
CA SER A 170 9.56 -5.74 14.87
C SER A 170 10.83 -6.15 14.11
N GLN A 171 10.98 -7.43 13.74
CA GLN A 171 12.25 -7.94 13.17
C GLN A 171 12.12 -8.51 11.76
N ARG A 172 11.25 -9.50 11.54
CA ARG A 172 11.18 -10.24 10.27
C ARG A 172 9.75 -10.39 9.77
N LEU A 173 9.50 -9.94 8.54
CA LEU A 173 8.25 -10.13 7.83
C LEU A 173 8.43 -11.17 6.72
N ILE A 174 7.75 -12.30 6.84
CA ILE A 174 7.73 -13.35 5.83
C ILE A 174 6.51 -13.13 4.93
N CYS A 175 6.74 -12.76 3.67
CA CYS A 175 5.67 -12.55 2.71
C CYS A 175 5.64 -13.69 1.70
N GLY A 176 4.59 -14.49 1.79
CA GLY A 176 4.30 -15.54 0.82
C GLY A 176 3.66 -14.98 -0.44
N ILE A 177 4.30 -15.22 -1.59
CA ILE A 177 3.86 -14.74 -2.89
C ILE A 177 3.41 -15.94 -3.73
N THR A 178 2.15 -15.97 -4.18
CA THR A 178 1.61 -17.13 -4.92
C THR A 178 2.35 -17.39 -6.22
N CYS A 179 2.70 -18.65 -6.47
CA CYS A 179 3.21 -19.14 -7.75
C CYS A 179 2.08 -19.61 -8.66
N ASP A 180 2.44 -19.95 -9.91
CA ASP A 180 1.51 -20.25 -10.99
C ASP A 180 0.51 -21.37 -10.68
N GLU A 181 0.88 -22.31 -9.80
CA GLU A 181 0.02 -23.41 -9.35
C GLU A 181 -1.28 -22.91 -8.71
N LEU A 182 -1.24 -21.77 -8.01
CA LEU A 182 -2.40 -21.16 -7.35
C LEU A 182 -3.09 -20.08 -8.21
N LEU A 183 -2.60 -19.83 -9.43
CA LEU A 183 -3.09 -18.75 -10.30
C LEU A 183 -3.96 -19.23 -11.48
N GLN A 184 -4.07 -20.54 -11.68
CA GLN A 184 -4.68 -21.14 -12.88
C GLN A 184 -6.12 -20.70 -13.13
N ASN A 185 -6.88 -20.41 -12.07
CA ASN A 185 -8.31 -20.04 -12.15
C ASN A 185 -8.57 -18.52 -12.19
N LYS A 186 -7.53 -17.68 -12.24
CA LYS A 186 -7.72 -16.23 -12.24
C LYS A 186 -8.15 -15.72 -13.62
N LYS A 187 -9.16 -14.84 -13.65
CA LYS A 187 -9.57 -14.10 -14.86
C LYS A 187 -8.39 -13.28 -15.39
N TYR A 188 -8.19 -13.22 -16.71
CA TYR A 188 -7.07 -12.49 -17.34
C TYR A 188 -5.68 -12.93 -16.85
N LYS A 189 -5.47 -14.24 -16.65
CA LYS A 189 -4.21 -14.78 -16.11
C LYS A 189 -2.99 -14.40 -16.95
N GLU A 190 -3.17 -14.19 -18.25
CA GLU A 190 -2.14 -13.77 -19.19
C GLU A 190 -1.59 -12.36 -18.89
N LEU A 191 -2.32 -11.57 -18.10
CA LEU A 191 -1.95 -10.23 -17.65
C LEU A 191 -1.50 -10.21 -16.19
N ILE A 192 -1.23 -11.35 -15.55
CA ILE A 192 -0.65 -11.36 -14.20
C ILE A 192 0.82 -10.96 -14.29
N GLU A 193 1.27 -10.12 -13.35
CA GLU A 193 2.69 -9.77 -13.26
C GLU A 193 3.57 -11.00 -12.99
N PRO A 194 4.74 -11.11 -13.65
CA PRO A 194 5.71 -12.17 -13.35
C PRO A 194 6.06 -12.22 -11.86
N TYR A 195 6.34 -13.42 -11.35
CA TYR A 195 6.66 -13.63 -9.93
C TYR A 195 7.71 -12.64 -9.40
N ASP A 196 8.85 -12.50 -10.09
CA ASP A 196 9.93 -11.60 -9.66
C ASP A 196 9.53 -10.13 -9.65
N THR A 197 8.63 -9.72 -10.55
CA THR A 197 8.08 -8.36 -10.58
C THR A 197 7.22 -8.11 -9.34
N ARG A 198 6.34 -9.06 -9.00
CA ARG A 198 5.52 -8.97 -7.78
C ARG A 198 6.38 -8.95 -6.52
N CYS A 199 7.40 -9.81 -6.46
CA CYS A 199 8.39 -9.82 -5.38
C CYS A 199 9.07 -8.46 -5.23
N ARG A 200 9.58 -7.89 -6.33
CA ARG A 200 10.23 -6.57 -6.33
C ARG A 200 9.28 -5.48 -5.84
N HIS A 201 8.04 -5.44 -6.32
CA HIS A 201 7.05 -4.44 -5.90
C HIS A 201 6.70 -4.56 -4.41
N VAL A 202 6.51 -5.78 -3.89
CA VAL A 202 6.26 -6.02 -2.45
C VAL A 202 7.46 -5.57 -1.62
N HIS A 203 8.67 -5.97 -2.00
CA HIS A 203 9.89 -5.59 -1.27
C HIS A 203 10.09 -4.07 -1.26
N GLN A 204 9.96 -3.41 -2.40
CA GLN A 204 10.07 -1.95 -2.52
C GLN A 204 9.06 -1.23 -1.64
N PHE A 205 7.80 -1.70 -1.61
CA PHE A 205 6.76 -1.08 -0.79
C PHE A 205 7.03 -1.26 0.71
N ILE A 206 7.41 -2.45 1.17
CA ILE A 206 7.73 -2.67 2.59
C ILE A 206 8.95 -1.83 3.01
N LYS A 207 10.00 -1.78 2.17
CA LYS A 207 11.20 -0.99 2.46
C LYS A 207 10.95 0.52 2.45
N LEU A 208 9.98 1.00 1.67
CA LEU A 208 9.53 2.39 1.74
C LEU A 208 8.96 2.73 3.13
N LEU A 209 8.21 1.81 3.73
CA LEU A 209 7.57 2.02 5.03
C LEU A 209 8.54 1.81 6.19
N LYS A 210 9.37 0.76 6.13
CA LYS A 210 10.28 0.38 7.21
C LYS A 210 11.60 -0.16 6.64
N PRO A 211 12.59 0.71 6.35
CA PRO A 211 13.85 0.35 5.69
C PRO A 211 14.61 -0.78 6.41
N ASP A 212 14.62 -0.76 7.74
CA ASP A 212 15.39 -1.71 8.57
C ASP A 212 14.70 -3.07 8.77
N LEU A 213 13.44 -3.23 8.34
CA LEU A 213 12.72 -4.49 8.53
C LEU A 213 13.32 -5.60 7.68
N SER A 214 13.62 -6.76 8.27
CA SER A 214 14.03 -7.94 7.49
C SER A 214 12.83 -8.49 6.73
N VAL A 215 12.93 -8.57 5.40
CA VAL A 215 11.84 -9.03 4.53
C VAL A 215 12.27 -10.32 3.85
N GLU A 216 11.49 -11.38 4.04
CA GLU A 216 11.70 -12.67 3.40
C GLU A 216 10.54 -12.93 2.43
N LEU A 217 10.84 -12.95 1.13
CA LEU A 217 9.86 -13.26 0.10
C LEU A 217 9.95 -14.74 -0.27
N VAL A 218 8.85 -15.47 -0.10
CA VAL A 218 8.84 -16.92 -0.33
C VAL A 218 7.76 -17.33 -1.34
N PRO A 219 8.02 -18.33 -2.19
CA PRO A 219 7.00 -18.85 -3.09
C PRO A 219 5.91 -19.60 -2.31
N LEU A 220 4.66 -19.23 -2.50
CA LEU A 220 3.49 -19.98 -2.01
C LEU A 220 2.98 -20.92 -3.10
N ARG A 221 3.16 -22.22 -2.85
CA ARG A 221 2.65 -23.32 -3.70
C ARG A 221 1.48 -24.08 -3.07
N ASP A 222 1.22 -23.86 -1.78
CA ASP A 222 0.12 -24.45 -1.02
C ASP A 222 -0.40 -23.46 0.05
N VAL A 223 -1.53 -23.79 0.67
CA VAL A 223 -2.23 -22.93 1.65
C VAL A 223 -1.40 -22.68 2.93
N CYS A 224 -0.61 -23.67 3.36
CA CYS A 224 0.17 -23.55 4.60
C CYS A 224 1.49 -22.81 4.37
N GLY A 225 2.13 -22.99 3.23
CA GLY A 225 3.39 -22.33 2.88
C GLY A 225 4.44 -22.36 4.01
N PRO A 226 5.11 -21.25 4.32
CA PRO A 226 6.11 -21.17 5.40
C PRO A 226 5.47 -21.33 6.80
N THR A 227 4.20 -20.96 6.96
CA THR A 227 3.51 -20.96 8.26
C THR A 227 3.33 -22.36 8.84
N GLY A 228 3.33 -23.40 8.00
CA GLY A 228 3.28 -24.80 8.45
C GLY A 228 4.64 -25.44 8.72
N LYS A 229 5.74 -24.68 8.65
CA LYS A 229 7.13 -25.19 8.74
C LYS A 229 8.05 -24.33 9.62
N VAL A 230 7.82 -23.03 9.71
CA VAL A 230 8.68 -22.09 10.48
C VAL A 230 8.11 -21.92 11.89
N PRO A 231 8.79 -22.42 12.94
CA PRO A 231 8.30 -22.34 14.32
C PRO A 231 8.29 -20.93 14.89
N GLU A 232 9.23 -20.08 14.45
CA GLU A 232 9.44 -18.71 14.94
C GLU A 232 8.31 -17.74 14.60
N ILE A 233 7.43 -18.06 13.64
CA ILE A 233 6.31 -17.19 13.29
C ILE A 233 5.36 -17.11 14.50
N GLU A 234 5.08 -15.89 14.94
CA GLU A 234 4.21 -15.60 16.07
C GLU A 234 2.80 -15.19 15.62
N CYS A 235 2.71 -14.51 14.47
CA CYS A 235 1.45 -13.96 13.96
C CYS A 235 1.28 -14.18 12.45
N LEU A 236 0.06 -14.55 12.05
CA LEU A 236 -0.41 -14.59 10.67
C LEU A 236 -1.36 -13.42 10.42
N VAL A 237 -0.99 -12.54 9.49
CA VAL A 237 -1.81 -11.41 9.08
C VAL A 237 -2.66 -11.80 7.87
N VAL A 238 -3.96 -11.54 7.97
CA VAL A 238 -4.96 -11.90 6.96
C VAL A 238 -5.92 -10.74 6.69
N SER A 239 -6.49 -10.70 5.50
CA SER A 239 -7.72 -9.94 5.23
C SER A 239 -8.94 -10.65 5.82
N ARG A 240 -10.09 -9.97 5.92
CA ARG A 240 -11.37 -10.62 6.29
C ARG A 240 -11.72 -11.78 5.37
N GLU A 241 -11.35 -11.70 4.10
CA GLU A 241 -11.61 -12.75 3.09
C GLU A 241 -10.82 -14.05 3.35
N THR A 242 -9.69 -13.94 4.05
CA THR A 242 -8.71 -15.04 4.20
C THR A 242 -8.65 -15.61 5.63
N VAL A 243 -9.60 -15.27 6.50
CA VAL A 243 -9.65 -15.73 7.90
C VAL A 243 -9.77 -17.26 7.99
N SER A 244 -10.58 -17.90 7.14
CA SER A 244 -10.70 -19.37 7.08
C SER A 244 -9.38 -20.06 6.69
N GLY A 245 -8.52 -19.38 5.93
CA GLY A 245 -7.16 -19.82 5.65
C GLY A 245 -6.30 -19.87 6.91
N ALA A 246 -6.40 -18.87 7.78
CA ALA A 246 -5.69 -18.84 9.06
C ALA A 246 -6.14 -19.96 10.01
N GLU A 247 -7.45 -20.27 10.05
CA GLU A 247 -7.97 -21.41 10.80
C GLU A 247 -7.36 -22.74 10.33
N THR A 248 -7.28 -22.90 9.00
CA THR A 248 -6.67 -24.09 8.38
C THR A 248 -5.18 -24.20 8.72
N VAL A 249 -4.45 -23.08 8.70
CA VAL A 249 -3.04 -23.03 9.11
C VAL A 249 -2.87 -23.45 10.56
N ASN A 250 -3.67 -22.90 11.49
CA ASN A 250 -3.56 -23.22 12.91
C ASN A 250 -3.92 -24.68 13.20
N LYS A 251 -4.94 -25.23 12.54
CA LYS A 251 -5.25 -26.67 12.61
C LYS A 251 -4.04 -27.52 12.21
N THR A 252 -3.43 -27.21 11.07
CA THR A 252 -2.25 -27.94 10.55
C THR A 252 -1.06 -27.82 11.50
N ARG A 253 -0.85 -26.64 12.10
CA ARG A 253 0.23 -26.43 13.08
C ARG A 253 0.05 -27.29 14.32
N ILE A 254 -1.17 -27.35 14.86
CA ILE A 254 -1.50 -28.19 16.02
C ILE A 254 -1.28 -29.66 15.71
N GLU A 255 -1.74 -30.13 14.54
CA GLU A 255 -1.53 -31.52 14.07
C GLU A 255 -0.04 -31.88 13.95
N LYS A 256 0.83 -30.89 13.68
CA LYS A 256 2.28 -31.04 13.60
C LYS A 256 3.01 -30.78 14.92
N GLY A 257 2.30 -30.57 16.02
CA GLY A 257 2.89 -30.27 17.33
C GLY A 257 3.50 -28.87 17.46
N MET A 258 3.09 -27.92 16.62
CA MET A 258 3.53 -26.53 16.66
C MET A 258 2.52 -25.65 17.42
N SER A 259 3.00 -24.57 18.04
CA SER A 259 2.12 -23.58 18.67
C SER A 259 1.23 -22.87 17.64
N PRO A 260 -0.05 -22.60 17.94
CA PRO A 260 -0.92 -21.82 17.07
C PRO A 260 -0.40 -20.38 16.94
N LEU A 261 -0.64 -19.77 15.77
CA LEU A 261 -0.32 -18.39 15.46
C LEU A 261 -1.42 -17.47 16.00
N ALA A 262 -1.01 -16.30 16.50
CA ALA A 262 -1.94 -15.18 16.62
C ALA A 262 -2.45 -14.79 15.23
N VAL A 263 -3.75 -14.54 15.08
CA VAL A 263 -4.34 -14.11 13.81
C VAL A 263 -4.65 -12.62 13.90
N HIS A 264 -4.03 -11.82 13.03
CA HIS A 264 -4.31 -10.39 12.92
C HIS A 264 -5.14 -10.14 11.66
N VAL A 265 -6.37 -9.65 11.83
CA VAL A 265 -7.28 -9.39 10.71
C VAL A 265 -7.24 -7.92 10.35
N VAL A 266 -6.89 -7.63 9.10
CA VAL A 266 -6.99 -6.29 8.52
C VAL A 266 -8.42 -6.08 8.05
N ASN A 267 -9.12 -5.13 8.68
CA ASN A 267 -10.57 -4.96 8.56
C ASN A 267 -11.00 -4.36 7.23
N VAL A 268 -10.16 -3.48 6.70
CA VAL A 268 -10.49 -2.69 5.51
C VAL A 268 -10.59 -3.56 4.25
N LEU A 269 -10.06 -4.79 4.26
CA LEU A 269 -10.11 -5.70 3.11
C LEU A 269 -11.29 -6.66 3.22
N GLY A 270 -12.28 -6.51 2.34
CA GLY A 270 -13.52 -7.28 2.31
C GLY A 270 -14.70 -6.63 3.07
N GLY A 271 -14.59 -5.36 3.46
CA GLY A 271 -15.62 -4.59 4.18
C GLY A 271 -16.72 -3.99 3.28
N ARG A 272 -17.81 -3.52 3.92
CA ARG A 272 -18.89 -2.74 3.28
C ARG A 272 -18.50 -1.27 3.27
N GLU A 273 -19.15 -0.42 2.47
CA GLU A 273 -18.88 1.04 2.46
C GLU A 273 -19.00 1.68 3.86
N GLU A 274 -19.78 1.06 4.75
CA GLU A 274 -19.92 1.43 6.17
C GLU A 274 -18.60 1.37 6.97
N ASP A 275 -17.63 0.56 6.54
CA ASP A 275 -16.28 0.47 7.14
C ASP A 275 -15.36 1.62 6.69
N GLY A 276 -15.86 2.56 5.87
CA GLY A 276 -15.07 3.69 5.34
C GLY A 276 -14.11 3.29 4.19
N TRP A 277 -14.25 2.07 3.67
CA TRP A 277 -13.52 1.56 2.53
C TRP A 277 -14.44 1.01 1.46
N SER A 278 -14.11 1.34 0.21
CA SER A 278 -14.71 0.77 -0.98
C SER A 278 -13.55 0.48 -1.91
N GLU A 279 -13.27 -0.80 -2.18
CA GLU A 279 -12.18 -1.15 -3.08
C GLU A 279 -12.49 -0.63 -4.49
N LYS A 280 -11.88 0.50 -4.86
CA LYS A 280 -12.10 1.14 -6.16
C LYS A 280 -11.30 0.47 -7.28
N LEU A 281 -10.22 -0.22 -6.94
CA LEU A 281 -9.30 -0.83 -7.90
C LEU A 281 -8.78 -2.17 -7.35
N SER A 282 -9.19 -3.27 -7.98
CA SER A 282 -8.69 -4.63 -7.69
C SER A 282 -7.73 -5.10 -8.78
N SER A 283 -6.90 -6.11 -8.51
CA SER A 283 -6.04 -6.71 -9.54
C SER A 283 -6.82 -7.19 -10.78
N THR A 284 -8.05 -7.68 -10.60
CA THR A 284 -8.90 -8.11 -11.73
C THR A 284 -9.33 -6.93 -12.58
N GLU A 285 -9.65 -5.81 -11.96
CA GLU A 285 -10.05 -4.58 -12.65
C GLU A 285 -8.87 -3.95 -13.38
N ILE A 286 -7.68 -3.92 -12.78
CA ILE A 286 -6.45 -3.46 -13.43
C ILE A 286 -6.17 -4.30 -14.69
N ARG A 287 -6.22 -5.63 -14.58
CA ARG A 287 -6.02 -6.51 -15.74
C ARG A 287 -7.09 -6.30 -16.81
N ARG A 288 -8.36 -6.05 -16.43
CA ARG A 288 -9.43 -5.71 -17.38
C ARG A 288 -9.08 -4.45 -18.19
N LEU A 289 -8.57 -3.41 -17.52
CA LEU A 289 -8.16 -2.15 -18.14
C LEU A 289 -6.94 -2.32 -19.06
N LEU A 290 -5.95 -3.11 -18.63
CA LEU A 290 -4.79 -3.46 -19.46
C LEU A 290 -5.20 -4.21 -20.73
N LYS A 291 -6.16 -5.14 -20.62
CA LYS A 291 -6.71 -5.84 -21.79
C LYS A 291 -7.40 -4.90 -22.77
N SER A 292 -8.20 -3.96 -22.27
CA SER A 292 -8.90 -2.99 -23.13
C SER A 292 -7.95 -2.01 -23.82
N SER A 293 -6.83 -1.65 -23.18
CA SER A 293 -5.84 -0.73 -23.76
C SER A 293 -4.88 -1.40 -24.75
N ALA A 294 -4.65 -2.71 -24.62
CA ALA A 294 -3.85 -3.50 -25.56
C ALA A 294 -4.57 -3.82 -26.90
N SER A 295 -5.81 -3.36 -27.09
CA SER A 295 -6.62 -3.64 -28.29
C SER A 295 -6.77 -2.41 -29.22
N PRO A 296 -5.74 -2.01 -30.01
CA PRO A 296 -5.96 -1.16 -31.17
C PRO A 296 -5.82 -2.00 -32.44
N THR A 297 -6.92 -2.55 -32.98
CA THR A 297 -6.98 -2.87 -34.41
C THR A 297 -7.71 -1.77 -35.13
N CYS A 298 -6.91 -0.85 -35.67
CA CYS A 298 -7.28 -0.06 -36.83
C CYS A 298 -7.72 -1.04 -37.93
N THR A 299 -9.00 -1.01 -38.31
CA THR A 299 -9.45 -1.66 -39.54
C THR A 299 -8.86 -0.87 -40.73
N PRO A 300 -8.15 -1.52 -41.67
CA PRO A 300 -7.72 -0.86 -42.88
C PRO A 300 -8.94 -0.43 -43.70
N GLN A 301 -8.83 0.76 -44.27
CA GLN A 301 -9.79 1.43 -45.15
C GLN A 301 -10.37 0.48 -46.22
N ASN A 302 -11.69 0.56 -46.43
CA ASN A 302 -12.27 0.21 -47.73
C ASN A 302 -11.92 1.35 -48.72
N PRO A 303 -11.31 1.06 -49.87
CA PRO A 303 -11.22 2.05 -50.94
C PRO A 303 -12.60 2.19 -51.57
N CYS A 304 -13.21 3.38 -51.48
CA CYS A 304 -14.33 3.72 -52.35
C CYS A 304 -13.82 3.82 -53.80
N ILE A 305 -14.42 3.00 -54.66
CA ILE A 305 -14.36 3.05 -56.12
C ILE A 305 -15.23 4.20 -56.61
#